data_AF-A0AA38UYV7-F1
#
_entry.id   AF-A0AA38UYV7-F1
#
_cell.length_a   1.000
_cell.length_b   1.000
_cell.length_c   1.000
_cell.angle_alpha   90.00
_cell.angle_beta   90.00
_cell.angle_gamma   90.00
#
_symmetry.space_group_name_H-M   'P 1'
#
loop_
_entity.id
_entity.type
_entity.pdbx_description
1 polymer ?
#
loop_
_entity_poly.entity_id
_entity_poly.type
_entity_poly.pdbx_seq_one_letter_code
_entity_poly.pdbx_strand_id
1 'polypeptide(L)'
;MSTSLPSNVYLDPALRRTPSLLNKRVVSVIVVGTPTSNGDFYHFRLSLVTEAGDAIRLDPTIHLKSKTDPLITILVIEYKHYMASHTPGTEPFHIPATASYMATEICGLLVHVHKVNQYNFDEKGRGCRHWCAVVLDKLAQSRIVQYDVSTLYRQWEVSQHLKLGSKVPMPRICGTFYT
;
A
#
# COMPACT_ATOMS: atom_id res chain seq x y z
N MET A 1 15.22 16.04 -6.53
CA MET A 1 15.16 15.93 -5.05
C MET A 1 16.08 14.80 -4.63
N SER A 2 17.20 15.09 -3.97
CA SER A 2 18.10 14.08 -3.38
C SER A 2 17.91 14.08 -1.86
N THR A 3 16.71 13.76 -1.40
CA THR A 3 16.50 13.40 -0.01
C THR A 3 16.75 11.90 0.12
N SER A 4 17.67 11.52 0.99
CA SER A 4 17.89 10.12 1.32
C SER A 4 16.56 9.49 1.78
N LEU A 5 16.26 8.28 1.28
CA LEU A 5 15.10 7.54 1.75
C LEU A 5 15.32 7.15 3.23
N PRO A 6 14.27 7.13 4.06
CA PRO A 6 14.36 6.57 5.40
C PRO A 6 14.89 5.14 5.38
N SER A 7 15.59 4.72 6.44
CA SER A 7 16.22 3.39 6.52
C SER A 7 15.23 2.22 6.41
N ASN A 8 13.96 2.45 6.73
CA ASN A 8 12.87 1.47 6.63
C ASN A 8 12.05 1.63 5.33
N VAL A 9 12.61 2.27 4.30
CA VAL A 9 12.05 2.29 2.95
C VAL A 9 13.00 1.57 2.01
N TYR A 10 12.51 0.51 1.38
CA TYR A 10 13.24 -0.24 0.37
C TYR A 10 12.72 0.12 -1.02
N LEU A 11 13.58 0.69 -1.84
CA LEU A 11 13.30 0.91 -3.26
C LEU A 11 13.83 -0.27 -4.09
N ASP A 12 12.97 -0.84 -4.94
CA ASP A 12 13.32 -1.91 -5.86
C ASP A 12 14.51 -1.54 -6.78
N PRO A 13 15.42 -2.47 -7.09
CA PRO A 13 16.58 -2.18 -7.93
C PRO A 13 16.25 -1.64 -9.32
N ALA A 14 15.10 -1.98 -9.91
CA ALA A 14 14.67 -1.43 -11.19
C ALA A 14 14.38 0.07 -11.08
N LEU A 15 13.70 0.49 -10.01
CA LEU A 15 13.42 1.90 -9.73
C LEU A 15 14.69 2.71 -9.41
N ARG A 16 15.68 2.10 -8.76
CA ARG A 16 16.99 2.74 -8.55
C ARG A 16 17.76 2.94 -9.85
N ARG A 17 17.75 1.92 -10.72
CA ARG A 17 18.44 1.95 -12.02
C ARG A 17 17.75 2.85 -13.03
N THR A 18 16.43 2.96 -12.93
CA THR A 18 15.59 3.73 -13.87
C THR A 18 14.63 4.64 -13.10
N PRO A 19 15.11 5.76 -12.52
CA PRO A 19 14.27 6.67 -11.72
C PRO A 19 13.08 7.27 -12.49
N SER A 20 13.18 7.36 -13.82
CA SER A 20 12.09 7.83 -14.69
C SER A 20 10.84 6.95 -14.62
N LEU A 21 10.94 5.71 -14.13
CA LEU A 21 9.76 4.85 -13.88
C LEU A 21 8.83 5.44 -12.82
N LEU A 22 9.34 6.27 -11.89
CA LEU A 22 8.51 7.01 -10.94
C LEU A 22 7.97 8.34 -11.51
N ASN A 23 8.51 8.82 -12.63
CA ASN A 23 8.05 10.05 -13.31
C ASN A 23 6.91 9.75 -14.29
N LYS A 24 6.01 8.84 -13.91
CA LYS A 24 4.80 8.49 -14.65
C LYS A 24 3.59 9.04 -13.91
N ARG A 25 2.62 9.57 -14.66
CA ARG A 25 1.36 10.08 -14.12
C ARG A 25 0.54 8.94 -13.56
N VAL A 26 0.03 9.10 -12.34
CA VAL A 26 -0.87 8.15 -11.68
C VAL A 26 -2.32 8.51 -12.03
N VAL A 27 -3.07 7.52 -12.50
CA VAL A 27 -4.47 7.66 -12.93
C VAL A 27 -5.44 6.95 -11.98
N SER A 28 -4.97 6.00 -11.19
CA SER A 28 -5.78 5.33 -10.17
C SER A 28 -4.93 4.70 -9.08
N VAL A 29 -5.59 4.38 -7.97
CA VAL A 29 -5.02 3.63 -6.85
C VAL A 29 -5.79 2.32 -6.72
N ILE A 30 -5.06 1.24 -6.54
CA ILE A 30 -5.63 -0.10 -6.36
C ILE A 30 -5.17 -0.68 -5.03
N VAL A 31 -6.09 -1.29 -4.28
CA VAL A 31 -5.76 -2.16 -3.13
C VAL A 31 -6.20 -3.59 -3.43
N VAL A 32 -5.28 -4.54 -3.25
CA VAL A 32 -5.51 -5.98 -3.47
C VAL A 32 -4.91 -6.77 -2.33
N GLY A 33 -5.66 -7.76 -1.84
CA GLY A 33 -5.16 -8.82 -0.98
C GLY A 33 -4.70 -10.03 -1.80
N THR A 34 -3.51 -10.54 -1.53
CA THR A 34 -3.03 -11.84 -2.03
C THR A 34 -2.93 -12.85 -0.89
N PRO A 35 -3.30 -14.14 -1.08
CA PRO A 35 -3.20 -15.14 -0.02
C PRO A 35 -1.78 -15.21 0.56
N THR A 36 -1.69 -15.31 1.89
CA THR A 36 -0.45 -15.65 2.57
C THR A 36 0.00 -17.07 2.21
N SER A 37 1.25 -17.41 2.45
CA SER A 37 1.80 -18.75 2.11
C SER A 37 1.08 -19.91 2.79
N ASN A 38 0.54 -19.71 3.99
CA ASN A 38 -0.31 -20.67 4.70
C ASN A 38 -1.79 -20.62 4.27
N GLY A 39 -2.22 -19.65 3.46
CA GLY A 39 -3.59 -19.53 2.95
C GLY A 39 -4.64 -19.07 3.98
N ASP A 40 -4.22 -18.79 5.21
CA ASP A 40 -5.09 -18.41 6.34
C ASP A 40 -5.61 -16.97 6.22
N PHE A 41 -4.81 -16.08 5.63
CA PHE A 41 -5.13 -14.65 5.51
C PHE A 41 -4.73 -14.10 4.14
N TYR A 42 -5.12 -12.84 3.91
CA TYR A 42 -4.65 -12.08 2.76
C TYR A 42 -3.65 -11.00 3.21
N HIS A 43 -2.55 -10.89 2.48
CA HIS A 43 -1.62 -9.77 2.56
C HIS A 43 -2.04 -8.66 1.60
N PHE A 44 -2.38 -7.49 2.14
CA PHE A 44 -2.89 -6.36 1.37
C PHE A 44 -1.77 -5.39 0.99
N ARG A 45 -1.80 -4.95 -0.26
CA ARG A 45 -0.86 -3.99 -0.83
C ARG A 45 -1.60 -2.92 -1.60
N LEU A 46 -1.01 -1.74 -1.69
CA LEU A 46 -1.51 -0.64 -2.48
C LEU A 46 -0.66 -0.46 -3.74
N SER A 47 -1.28 -0.10 -4.86
CA SER A 47 -0.60 0.14 -6.13
C SER A 47 -1.04 1.47 -6.72
N LEU A 48 -0.07 2.30 -7.10
CA LEU A 48 -0.29 3.52 -7.86
C LEU A 48 -0.24 3.14 -9.35
N VAL A 49 -1.39 3.11 -10.01
CA VAL A 49 -1.48 2.74 -11.42
C VAL A 49 -1.23 3.95 -12.29
N THR A 50 -0.34 3.78 -13.25
CA THR A 50 0.09 4.83 -14.18
C THR A 50 -0.75 4.86 -15.45
N GLU A 51 -0.71 5.96 -16.18
CA GLU A 51 -1.37 6.10 -17.49
C GLU A 51 -0.92 5.05 -18.53
N ALA A 52 0.27 4.47 -18.35
CA ALA A 52 0.80 3.40 -19.21
C ALA A 52 0.27 2.00 -18.85
N GLY A 53 -0.56 1.86 -17.81
CA GLY A 53 -1.03 0.55 -17.33
C GLY A 53 -0.03 -0.19 -16.43
N ASP A 54 1.14 0.38 -16.18
CA ASP A 54 2.09 -0.10 -15.18
C ASP A 54 1.68 0.35 -13.76
N ALA A 55 2.29 -0.24 -12.72
CA ALA A 55 2.06 0.16 -11.34
C ALA A 55 3.33 0.37 -10.53
N ILE A 56 3.27 1.34 -9.61
CA ILE A 56 4.19 1.43 -8.47
C ILE A 56 3.51 0.80 -7.26
N ARG A 57 3.97 -0.38 -6.87
CA ARG A 57 3.45 -1.14 -5.74
C ARG A 57 4.09 -0.65 -4.45
N LEU A 58 3.26 -0.35 -3.47
CA LEU A 58 3.61 -0.02 -2.10
C LEU A 58 3.21 -1.20 -1.20
N ASP A 59 4.21 -1.92 -0.72
CA ASP A 59 4.04 -3.15 0.06
C ASP A 59 4.59 -2.95 1.48
N PRO A 60 3.71 -2.83 2.51
CA PRO A 60 4.15 -2.83 3.89
C PRO A 60 4.56 -4.27 4.27
N THR A 61 5.83 -4.50 4.57
CA THR A 61 6.36 -5.82 4.93
C THR A 61 7.04 -5.78 6.29
N ILE A 62 6.97 -6.88 7.05
CA ILE A 62 7.64 -7.03 8.35
C ILE A 62 9.16 -6.98 8.18
N HIS A 63 9.86 -6.22 9.03
CA HIS A 63 11.32 -6.19 9.05
C HIS A 63 11.91 -7.40 9.79
N LEU A 64 11.82 -8.60 9.21
CA LEU A 64 12.28 -9.87 9.84
C LEU A 64 13.76 -9.86 10.28
N LYS A 65 14.59 -8.95 9.73
CA LYS A 65 16.01 -8.81 10.08
C LYS A 65 16.30 -7.75 11.16
N SER A 66 15.28 -7.09 11.70
CA SER A 66 15.45 -6.04 12.70
C SER A 66 15.82 -6.71 14.03
N LYS A 67 16.89 -6.24 14.66
CA LYS A 67 17.37 -6.78 15.95
C LYS A 67 16.59 -6.21 17.14
N THR A 68 15.92 -5.07 16.96
CA THR A 68 15.31 -4.29 18.04
C THR A 68 13.79 -4.42 18.07
N ASP A 69 13.17 -4.48 16.90
CA ASP A 69 11.72 -4.65 16.76
C ASP A 69 11.45 -5.39 15.44
N PRO A 70 11.15 -6.70 15.47
CA PRO A 70 10.87 -7.44 14.26
C PRO A 70 9.55 -7.04 13.61
N LEU A 71 8.62 -6.41 14.34
CA LEU A 71 7.28 -6.03 13.87
C LEU A 71 7.24 -4.65 13.19
N ILE A 72 8.36 -3.94 13.17
CA ILE A 72 8.49 -2.69 12.43
C ILE A 72 8.34 -2.93 10.92
N THR A 73 7.69 -1.99 10.24
CA THR A 73 7.44 -2.07 8.80
C THR A 73 8.67 -1.63 8.01
N ILE A 74 9.01 -2.41 6.99
CA ILE A 74 9.71 -1.95 5.80
C ILE A 74 8.65 -1.63 4.75
N LEU A 75 8.64 -0.39 4.26
CA LEU A 75 7.87 -0.05 3.08
C LEU A 75 8.68 -0.42 1.84
N VAL A 76 8.24 -1.45 1.12
CA VAL A 76 8.84 -1.87 -0.15
C VAL A 76 8.12 -1.15 -1.29
N ILE A 77 8.85 -0.40 -2.10
CA ILE A 77 8.36 0.32 -3.27
C ILE A 77 8.91 -0.37 -4.51
N GLU A 78 8.03 -0.94 -5.33
CA GLU A 78 8.40 -1.74 -6.50
C GLU A 78 7.70 -1.28 -7.76
N TYR A 79 8.36 -1.46 -8.90
CA TYR A 79 7.75 -1.31 -10.21
C TYR A 79 7.16 -2.63 -10.69
N LYS A 80 5.96 -2.60 -11.28
CA LYS A 80 5.31 -3.74 -11.92
C LYS A 80 4.80 -3.34 -13.31
N HIS A 81 5.02 -4.20 -14.29
CA HIS A 81 4.50 -4.06 -15.67
C HIS A 81 3.01 -4.39 -15.81
N TYR A 82 2.27 -4.37 -14.71
CA TYR A 82 0.85 -4.73 -14.64
C TYR A 82 0.20 -3.96 -13.49
N MET A 83 -1.09 -3.63 -13.63
CA MET A 83 -1.84 -2.81 -12.67
C MET A 83 -2.08 -3.53 -11.33
N ALA A 84 -2.39 -4.82 -11.39
CA ALA A 84 -2.71 -5.66 -10.24
C ALA A 84 -2.18 -7.08 -10.46
N SER A 85 -1.84 -7.76 -9.36
CA SER A 85 -1.33 -9.14 -9.42
C SER A 85 -2.32 -10.07 -10.11
N HIS A 86 -1.82 -10.97 -10.95
CA HIS A 86 -2.61 -12.03 -11.58
C HIS A 86 -2.81 -13.24 -10.63
N THR A 87 -2.22 -13.21 -9.44
CA THR A 87 -2.43 -14.25 -8.44
C THR A 87 -3.88 -14.20 -7.96
N PRO A 88 -4.57 -15.34 -7.80
CA PRO A 88 -5.90 -15.38 -7.20
C PRO A 88 -5.90 -14.60 -5.86
N GLY A 89 -6.76 -13.60 -5.76
CA GLY A 89 -6.74 -12.61 -4.70
C GLY A 89 -8.15 -12.19 -4.28
N THR A 90 -8.23 -11.17 -3.44
CA THR A 90 -9.49 -10.41 -3.30
C THR A 90 -9.81 -9.72 -4.63
N GLU A 91 -11.07 -9.37 -4.84
CA GLU A 91 -11.41 -8.45 -5.94
C GLU A 91 -10.69 -7.10 -5.69
N PRO A 92 -10.10 -6.45 -6.70
CA PRO A 92 -9.39 -5.20 -6.49
C PRO A 92 -10.35 -4.10 -6.03
N PHE A 93 -9.98 -3.39 -4.95
CA PHE A 93 -10.57 -2.08 -4.67
C PHE A 93 -9.89 -1.07 -5.59
N HIS A 94 -10.66 -0.48 -6.51
CA HIS A 94 -10.17 0.51 -7.46
C HIS A 94 -10.73 1.88 -7.11
N ILE A 95 -9.87 2.90 -7.08
CA ILE A 95 -10.29 4.28 -6.94
C ILE A 95 -9.53 5.18 -7.94
N PRO A 96 -10.23 5.95 -8.79
CA PRO A 96 -9.59 6.91 -9.69
C PRO A 96 -8.85 8.02 -8.93
N ALA A 97 -7.74 8.49 -9.51
CA ALA A 97 -7.08 9.69 -9.01
C ALA A 97 -7.89 10.93 -9.42
N THR A 98 -8.07 11.87 -8.49
CA THR A 98 -8.83 13.12 -8.72
C THR A 98 -8.01 14.20 -9.42
N ALA A 99 -6.69 14.08 -9.38
CA ALA A 99 -5.77 15.01 -10.02
C ALA A 99 -4.56 14.27 -10.57
N SER A 100 -3.87 14.93 -11.49
CA SER A 100 -2.66 14.39 -12.12
C SER A 100 -1.46 14.60 -11.21
N TYR A 101 -1.03 13.53 -10.53
CA TYR A 101 0.22 13.50 -9.77
C TYR A 101 1.18 12.48 -10.38
N MET A 102 2.47 12.78 -10.32
CA MET A 102 3.53 11.81 -10.63
C MET A 102 3.68 10.83 -9.47
N ALA A 103 4.03 9.57 -9.78
CA ALA A 103 4.25 8.58 -8.73
C ALA A 103 5.39 8.99 -7.77
N THR A 104 6.42 9.69 -8.25
CA THR A 104 7.46 10.30 -7.40
C THR A 104 6.88 11.24 -6.33
N GLU A 105 5.95 12.11 -6.72
CA GLU A 105 5.33 13.09 -5.84
C GLU A 105 4.49 12.40 -4.77
N ILE A 106 3.67 11.43 -5.17
CA ILE A 106 2.85 10.64 -4.24
C ILE A 106 3.74 9.86 -3.27
N CYS A 107 4.76 9.15 -3.76
CA CYS A 107 5.69 8.41 -2.89
C CYS A 107 6.43 9.34 -1.93
N GLY A 108 6.90 10.51 -2.40
CA GLY A 108 7.57 11.51 -1.58
C GLY A 108 6.65 12.05 -0.48
N LEU A 109 5.40 12.35 -0.82
CA LEU A 109 4.39 12.79 0.13
C LEU A 109 4.11 11.73 1.20
N LEU A 110 3.87 10.48 0.78
CA LEU A 110 3.58 9.38 1.70
C LEU A 110 4.74 9.11 2.66
N VAL A 111 5.98 9.11 2.16
CA VAL A 111 7.18 8.78 2.95
C VAL A 111 7.66 9.96 3.80
N HIS A 112 7.72 11.16 3.23
CA HIS A 112 8.37 12.29 3.89
C HIS A 112 7.38 13.17 4.68
N VAL A 113 6.13 13.27 4.25
CA VAL A 113 5.11 14.11 4.91
C VAL A 113 4.22 13.26 5.81
N HIS A 114 3.59 12.23 5.26
CA HIS A 114 2.65 11.39 6.01
C HIS A 114 3.31 10.27 6.83
N LYS A 115 4.61 10.05 6.62
CA LYS A 115 5.43 9.06 7.33
C LYS A 115 4.81 7.66 7.36
N VAL A 116 4.18 7.22 6.28
CA VAL A 116 3.44 5.94 6.27
C VAL A 116 4.35 4.72 6.47
N ASN A 117 5.66 4.89 6.35
CA ASN A 117 6.67 3.89 6.71
C ASN A 117 6.84 3.73 8.23
N GLN A 118 6.42 4.68 9.07
CA GLN A 118 6.44 4.58 10.54
C GLN A 118 5.24 3.78 11.06
N TYR A 119 5.22 2.49 10.77
CA TYR A 119 4.15 1.57 11.13
C TYR A 119 4.70 0.30 11.79
N ASN A 120 4.05 -0.15 12.85
CA ASN A 120 4.29 -1.44 13.49
C ASN A 120 3.09 -2.35 13.24
N PHE A 121 3.35 -3.57 12.80
CA PHE A 121 2.35 -4.62 12.73
C PHE A 121 1.91 -5.05 14.15
N ASP A 122 0.79 -5.75 14.24
CA ASP A 122 0.40 -6.37 15.52
C ASP A 122 1.39 -7.47 15.95
N GLU A 123 1.19 -8.02 17.14
CA GLU A 123 2.03 -9.10 17.70
C GLU A 123 2.17 -10.35 16.82
N LYS A 124 1.28 -10.52 15.82
CA LYS A 124 1.29 -11.64 14.86
C LYS A 124 1.72 -11.22 13.46
N GLY A 125 2.24 -10.01 13.28
CA GLY A 125 2.67 -9.50 11.98
C GLY A 125 1.53 -9.10 11.04
N ARG A 126 0.34 -8.82 11.58
CA ARG A 126 -0.88 -8.48 10.81
C ARG A 126 -1.14 -6.98 10.83
N GLY A 127 -1.99 -6.54 9.91
CA GLY A 127 -2.43 -5.15 9.82
C GLY A 127 -2.09 -4.44 8.51
N CYS A 128 -1.58 -5.14 7.49
CA CYS A 128 -1.35 -4.56 6.16
C CYS A 128 -2.64 -3.95 5.54
N ARG A 129 -3.82 -4.52 5.85
CA ARG A 129 -5.11 -3.93 5.44
C ARG A 129 -5.41 -2.61 6.16
N HIS A 130 -5.02 -2.49 7.43
CA HIS A 130 -5.14 -1.25 8.20
C HIS A 130 -4.19 -0.18 7.68
N TRP A 131 -2.96 -0.57 7.38
CA TRP A 131 -2.01 0.29 6.70
C TRP A 131 -2.58 0.85 5.38
N CYS A 132 -3.14 -0.02 4.51
CA CYS A 132 -3.74 0.43 3.25
C CYS A 132 -4.88 1.44 3.44
N ALA A 133 -5.76 1.20 4.42
CA ALA A 133 -6.84 2.12 4.73
C ALA A 133 -6.33 3.50 5.16
N VAL A 134 -5.34 3.54 6.05
CA VAL A 134 -4.73 4.80 6.51
C VAL A 134 -4.05 5.52 5.33
N VAL A 135 -3.35 4.79 4.46
CA VAL A 135 -2.73 5.38 3.27
C VAL A 135 -3.79 5.99 2.34
N LEU A 136 -4.92 5.31 2.10
CA LEU A 136 -6.03 5.87 1.32
C LEU A 136 -6.56 7.18 1.95
N ASP A 137 -6.73 7.22 3.27
CA ASP A 137 -7.15 8.43 3.98
C ASP A 137 -6.13 9.57 3.82
N LYS A 138 -4.83 9.27 3.86
CA LYS A 138 -3.77 10.25 3.62
C LYS A 138 -3.76 10.77 2.18
N LEU A 139 -4.03 9.90 1.20
CA LEU A 139 -4.19 10.29 -0.20
C LEU A 139 -5.42 11.19 -0.40
N ALA A 140 -6.54 10.91 0.28
CA ALA A 140 -7.72 11.75 0.27
C ALA A 140 -7.48 13.13 0.91
N GLN A 141 -6.79 13.18 2.06
CA GLN A 141 -6.38 14.44 2.71
C GLN A 141 -5.53 15.31 1.79
N SER A 142 -4.76 14.69 0.91
CA SER A 142 -3.94 15.37 -0.10
C SER A 142 -4.62 15.55 -1.45
N ARG A 143 -5.93 15.28 -1.55
CA ARG A 143 -6.75 15.45 -2.77
C ARG A 143 -6.23 14.66 -3.98
N ILE A 144 -5.56 13.54 -3.73
CA ILE A 144 -5.09 12.61 -4.76
C ILE A 144 -6.22 11.66 -5.16
N VAL A 145 -7.07 11.27 -4.20
CA VAL A 145 -8.29 10.51 -4.40
C VAL A 145 -9.46 11.25 -3.74
N GLN A 146 -10.69 10.81 -4.01
CA GLN A 146 -11.88 11.43 -3.43
C GLN A 146 -11.99 11.28 -1.90
N TYR A 147 -12.68 12.24 -1.28
CA TYR A 147 -12.73 12.38 0.18
C TYR A 147 -13.44 11.22 0.90
N ASP A 148 -14.41 10.59 0.25
CA ASP A 148 -15.21 9.49 0.81
C ASP A 148 -14.56 8.10 0.63
N VAL A 149 -13.30 8.03 0.19
CA VAL A 149 -12.59 6.77 -0.05
C VAL A 149 -12.59 5.83 1.15
N SER A 150 -12.54 6.36 2.38
CA SER A 150 -12.58 5.55 3.61
C SER A 150 -13.89 4.76 3.73
N THR A 151 -15.01 5.40 3.40
CA THR A 151 -16.35 4.79 3.45
C THR A 151 -16.47 3.72 2.37
N LEU A 152 -16.03 4.04 1.15
CA LEU A 152 -16.06 3.10 0.02
C LEU A 152 -15.16 1.89 0.25
N TYR A 153 -13.96 2.12 0.79
CA TYR A 153 -13.05 1.04 1.13
C TYR A 153 -13.62 0.15 2.23
N ARG A 154 -14.26 0.73 3.25
CA ARG A 154 -14.96 -0.05 4.29
C ARG A 154 -16.11 -0.89 3.72
N GLN A 155 -16.90 -0.34 2.80
CA GLN A 155 -17.97 -1.10 2.13
C GLN A 155 -17.41 -2.26 1.31
N TRP A 156 -16.32 -2.02 0.58
CA TRP A 156 -15.61 -3.08 -0.12
C TRP A 156 -15.07 -4.14 0.86
N GLU A 157 -14.47 -3.77 1.99
CA GLU A 157 -13.98 -4.71 3.01
C GLU A 157 -15.10 -5.61 3.54
N VAL A 158 -16.29 -5.04 3.80
CA VAL A 158 -17.49 -5.81 4.19
C VAL A 158 -17.87 -6.80 3.09
N SER A 159 -17.88 -6.37 1.83
CA SER A 159 -18.20 -7.26 0.69
C SER A 159 -17.20 -8.42 0.56
N GLN A 160 -15.89 -8.15 0.75
CA GLN A 160 -14.86 -9.18 0.69
C GLN A 160 -14.95 -10.13 1.88
N HIS A 161 -15.29 -9.63 3.07
CA HIS A 161 -15.56 -10.47 4.25
C HIS A 161 -16.75 -11.40 4.04
N LEU A 162 -17.86 -10.92 3.45
CA LEU A 162 -19.01 -11.77 3.13
C LEU A 162 -18.65 -12.89 2.14
N LYS A 163 -17.74 -12.62 1.19
CA LYS A 163 -17.28 -13.60 0.19
C LYS A 163 -16.25 -14.59 0.74
N LEU A 164 -15.31 -14.12 1.56
CA LEU A 164 -14.08 -14.84 1.93
C LEU A 164 -14.03 -15.23 3.42
N GLY A 165 -15.02 -14.82 4.20
CA GLY A 165 -15.17 -15.15 5.62
C GLY A 165 -14.00 -14.70 6.48
N SER A 166 -13.52 -15.61 7.32
CA SER A 166 -12.46 -15.36 8.30
C SER A 166 -11.10 -14.99 7.69
N LYS A 167 -10.88 -15.27 6.39
CA LYS A 167 -9.64 -14.88 5.68
C LYS A 167 -9.50 -13.37 5.52
N VAL A 168 -10.62 -12.65 5.55
CA VAL A 168 -10.69 -11.18 5.54
C VAL A 168 -11.38 -10.76 6.84
N PRO A 169 -10.69 -10.84 8.00
CA PRO A 169 -11.33 -10.70 9.30
C PRO A 169 -11.96 -9.32 9.50
N MET A 170 -13.09 -9.28 10.22
CA MET A 170 -13.80 -8.06 10.62
C MET A 170 -14.09 -8.11 12.13
N PRO A 171 -13.84 -7.04 12.91
CA PRO A 171 -13.28 -5.76 12.49
C PRO A 171 -11.83 -5.89 11.97
N ARG A 172 -11.36 -4.83 11.32
CA ARG A 172 -10.00 -4.80 10.77
C ARG A 172 -8.97 -5.02 11.87
N ILE A 173 -8.02 -5.90 11.63
CA ILE A 173 -6.85 -6.04 12.51
C ILE A 173 -5.95 -4.83 12.30
N CYS A 174 -5.66 -4.12 13.38
CA CYS A 174 -4.87 -2.89 13.38
C CYS A 174 -3.48 -3.16 13.94
N GLY A 175 -2.46 -2.61 13.28
CA GLY A 175 -1.19 -2.27 13.92
C GLY A 175 -1.21 -0.81 14.36
N THR A 176 -0.04 -0.24 14.58
CA THR A 176 0.12 1.10 15.18
C THR A 176 1.06 1.96 14.35
N PHE A 177 0.61 3.15 13.95
CA PHE A 177 1.50 4.18 13.44
C PHE A 177 2.16 4.92 14.59
N TYR A 178 3.45 5.21 14.45
CA TYR A 178 4.23 5.96 15.45
C TYR A 178 4.85 7.20 14.81
N THR A 179 5.30 8.13 15.64
CA THR A 179 5.89 9.42 15.25
C THR A 179 7.37 9.46 15.56
#